data_AF-X1PFD7-F1
#
_entry.id   AF-X1PFD7-F1
#
_cell.length_a   1.000
_cell.length_b   1.000
_cell.length_c   1.000
_cell.angle_alpha   90.00
_cell.angle_beta   90.00
_cell.angle_gamma   90.00
#
_symmetry.space_group_name_H-M   'P 1'
#
loop_
_entity.id
_entity.type
_entity.pdbx_description
1 polymer ?
#
loop_
_entity_poly.entity_id
_entity_poly.type
_entity_poly.pdbx_seq_one_letter_code
_entity_poly.pdbx_strand_id
1 'polypeptide(L)'
;SIKNQPASDMYAREAVSLITKYLPIAVHEGKNLEARSAVAWASTESGIVESLSSCVSHHSMQHALSAFHPELPHGAGLIALSVAYFSFMAEKCPDRFVDLAKAMGENIDLLPEKEKAFVFISALKKLIKNIGMNDLKLSNFGIRKEEVEILAKNSMDTMGSLFKYSDPYKLSLEEVISIYKACL
;
A
#
# COMPACT_ATOMS: atom_id res chain seq x y z
N SER A 1 -0.63 -10.21 -3.85
CA SER A 1 -1.03 -10.60 -5.22
C SER A 1 -1.24 -12.11 -5.28
N ILE A 2 -2.21 -12.62 -6.04
CA ILE A 2 -2.37 -14.06 -6.32
C ILE A 2 -1.32 -14.60 -7.30
N LYS A 3 -0.56 -13.71 -7.95
CA LYS A 3 0.58 -14.04 -8.81
C LYS A 3 1.89 -14.14 -8.02
N ASN A 4 1.83 -14.23 -6.69
CA ASN A 4 3.04 -14.35 -5.88
C ASN A 4 3.73 -15.68 -6.11
N GLN A 5 5.03 -15.69 -5.81
CA GLN A 5 5.84 -16.89 -5.84
C GLN A 5 6.91 -16.79 -4.74
N PRO A 6 7.53 -17.91 -4.32
CA PRO A 6 8.50 -17.90 -3.22
C PRO A 6 9.61 -16.85 -3.38
N ALA A 7 10.11 -16.64 -4.60
CA ALA A 7 11.12 -15.63 -4.88
C ALA A 7 10.63 -14.19 -4.63
N SER A 8 9.43 -13.85 -5.10
CA SER A 8 8.87 -12.50 -4.89
C SER A 8 8.45 -12.28 -3.44
N ASP A 9 8.00 -13.33 -2.74
CA ASP A 9 7.69 -13.22 -1.32
C ASP A 9 8.92 -12.98 -0.45
N MET A 10 10.08 -13.56 -0.81
CA MET A 10 11.36 -13.27 -0.15
C MET A 10 11.74 -11.79 -0.30
N TYR A 11 11.81 -11.30 -1.55
CA TYR A 11 12.13 -9.90 -1.82
C TYR A 11 11.12 -8.93 -1.21
N ALA A 12 9.82 -9.24 -1.23
CA ALA A 12 8.79 -8.37 -0.66
C ALA A 12 8.94 -8.22 0.85
N ARG A 13 9.23 -9.31 1.57
CA ARG A 13 9.43 -9.28 3.03
C ARG A 13 10.70 -8.50 3.41
N GLU A 14 11.79 -8.69 2.66
CA GLU A 14 13.03 -7.94 2.88
C GLU A 14 12.83 -6.44 2.61
N ALA A 15 12.23 -6.09 1.47
CA ALA A 15 11.92 -4.70 1.12
C ALA A 15 11.07 -4.01 2.20
N VAL A 16 10.02 -4.68 2.70
CA VAL A 16 9.17 -4.14 3.78
C VAL A 16 9.96 -3.94 5.06
N SER A 17 10.83 -4.87 5.44
CA SER A 17 11.70 -4.75 6.61
C SER A 17 12.67 -3.57 6.49
N LEU A 18 13.35 -3.46 5.35
CA LEU A 18 14.28 -2.38 5.06
C LEU A 18 13.59 -1.02 5.03
N ILE A 19 12.44 -0.90 4.37
CA ILE A 19 11.66 0.35 4.34
C ILE A 19 11.20 0.73 5.74
N THR A 20 10.69 -0.23 6.52
CA THR A 20 10.21 0.04 7.88
C THR A 20 11.32 0.60 8.77
N LYS A 21 12.54 0.07 8.64
CA LYS A 21 13.70 0.49 9.43
C LYS A 21 14.35 1.78 8.92
N TYR A 22 14.61 1.87 7.61
CA TYR A 22 15.52 2.87 7.06
C TYR A 22 14.83 4.06 6.37
N LEU A 23 13.56 3.92 5.94
CA LEU A 23 12.88 5.05 5.29
C LEU A 23 12.74 6.27 6.21
N PRO A 24 12.32 6.15 7.49
CA PRO A 24 12.27 7.30 8.39
C PRO A 24 13.64 7.98 8.55
N ILE A 25 14.72 7.20 8.67
CA ILE A 25 16.09 7.71 8.79
C ILE A 25 16.47 8.47 7.52
N ALA A 26 16.22 7.90 6.34
CA ALA A 26 16.54 8.54 5.07
C ALA A 26 15.74 9.83 4.82
N VAL A 27 14.53 9.96 5.39
CA VAL A 27 13.72 11.17 5.32
C VAL A 27 14.27 12.27 6.24
N HIS A 28 14.60 11.94 7.49
CA HIS A 28 15.08 12.92 8.48
C HIS A 28 16.58 13.27 8.31
N GLU A 29 17.38 12.31 7.85
CA GLU A 29 18.81 12.42 7.63
C GLU A 29 19.17 12.09 6.17
N GLY A 30 18.78 12.95 5.23
CA GLY A 30 18.95 12.66 3.79
C GLY A 30 20.38 12.38 3.29
N LYS A 31 21.41 12.68 4.10
CA LYS A 31 22.83 12.39 3.82
C LYS A 31 23.34 11.09 4.45
N ASN A 32 22.51 10.38 5.22
CA ASN A 32 22.88 9.12 5.84
C ASN A 32 23.01 8.02 4.75
N LEU A 33 24.26 7.70 4.39
CA LEU A 33 24.56 6.79 3.28
C LEU A 33 24.04 5.37 3.53
N GLU A 34 24.06 4.89 4.76
CA GLU A 34 23.54 3.56 5.10
C GLU A 34 22.04 3.50 4.82
N ALA A 35 21.28 4.45 5.37
CA ALA A 35 19.83 4.52 5.18
C ALA A 35 19.45 4.70 3.70
N ARG A 36 20.17 5.58 2.97
CA ARG A 36 19.95 5.80 1.54
C ARG A 36 20.23 4.55 0.71
N SER A 37 21.29 3.81 1.04
CA SER A 37 21.65 2.56 0.36
C SER A 37 20.61 1.46 0.62
N ALA A 38 20.16 1.33 1.87
CA ALA A 38 19.12 0.37 2.24
C ALA A 38 17.78 0.66 1.53
N VAL A 39 17.35 1.93 1.49
CA VAL A 39 16.13 2.33 0.76
C VAL A 39 16.27 2.11 -0.75
N ALA A 40 17.45 2.40 -1.33
CA ALA A 40 17.70 2.14 -2.75
C ALA A 40 17.63 0.64 -3.09
N TRP A 41 18.18 -0.22 -2.23
CA TRP A 41 18.07 -1.66 -2.39
C TRP A 41 16.63 -2.14 -2.25
N ALA A 42 15.92 -1.73 -1.21
CA ALA A 42 14.50 -2.07 -1.03
C ALA A 42 13.63 -1.64 -2.22
N SER A 43 13.95 -0.50 -2.85
CA SER A 43 13.29 -0.06 -4.09
C SER A 43 13.60 -0.97 -5.28
N THR A 44 14.83 -1.48 -5.38
CA THR A 44 15.23 -2.43 -6.43
C THR A 44 14.51 -3.76 -6.25
N GLU A 45 14.50 -4.29 -5.02
CA GLU A 45 13.74 -5.49 -4.66
C GLU A 45 12.25 -5.34 -4.99
N SER A 46 11.66 -4.18 -4.65
CA SER A 46 10.26 -3.89 -4.97
C SER A 46 9.98 -3.93 -6.47
N GLY A 47 10.90 -3.42 -7.32
CA GLY A 47 10.79 -3.52 -8.77
C GLY A 47 10.91 -4.97 -9.29
N ILE A 48 11.73 -5.80 -8.65
CA ILE A 48 11.81 -7.23 -8.93
C ILE A 48 10.47 -7.91 -8.55
N VAL A 49 9.92 -7.60 -7.38
CA VAL A 49 8.60 -8.11 -6.93
C VAL A 49 7.50 -7.74 -7.92
N GLU A 50 7.45 -6.48 -8.36
CA GLU A 50 6.47 -6.02 -9.35
C GLU A 50 6.62 -6.78 -10.68
N SER A 51 7.85 -7.00 -11.13
CA SER A 51 8.12 -7.75 -12.36
C SER A 51 7.68 -9.22 -12.27
N LEU A 52 7.85 -9.85 -11.10
CA LEU A 52 7.54 -11.26 -10.89
C LEU A 52 6.06 -11.52 -10.53
N SER A 53 5.39 -10.55 -9.91
CA SER A 53 4.08 -10.78 -9.27
C SER A 53 3.05 -9.69 -9.50
N SER A 54 3.38 -8.65 -10.27
CA SER A 54 2.55 -7.48 -10.55
C SER A 54 2.14 -6.71 -9.28
N CYS A 55 1.43 -5.61 -9.49
CA CYS A 55 0.79 -4.85 -8.43
C CYS A 55 -0.61 -5.39 -8.10
N VAL A 56 -1.19 -4.91 -7.01
CA VAL A 56 -2.62 -5.12 -6.66
C VAL A 56 -3.43 -3.88 -7.02
N SER A 57 -4.77 -3.97 -7.00
CA SER A 57 -5.66 -2.89 -7.44
C SER A 57 -5.51 -1.57 -6.70
N HIS A 58 -4.89 -1.56 -5.52
CA HIS A 58 -4.43 -0.34 -4.85
C HIS A 58 -3.66 0.60 -5.81
N HIS A 59 -2.77 0.05 -6.64
CA HIS A 59 -2.04 0.83 -7.64
C HIS A 59 -2.96 1.39 -8.72
N SER A 60 -3.89 0.59 -9.22
CA SER A 60 -4.86 1.05 -10.22
C SER A 60 -5.76 2.17 -9.68
N MET A 61 -6.20 2.06 -8.44
CA MET A 61 -6.95 3.14 -7.77
C MET A 61 -6.12 4.41 -7.71
N GLN A 62 -4.85 4.30 -7.34
CA GLN A 62 -3.97 5.46 -7.38
C GLN A 62 -3.83 6.04 -8.79
N HIS A 63 -3.62 5.21 -9.82
CA HIS A 63 -3.46 5.70 -11.20
C HIS A 63 -4.68 6.53 -11.66
N ALA A 64 -5.89 6.13 -11.26
CA ALA A 64 -7.08 6.94 -11.49
C ALA A 64 -7.00 8.30 -10.77
N LEU A 65 -6.54 8.36 -9.51
CA LEU A 65 -6.34 9.65 -8.83
C LEU A 65 -5.39 10.58 -9.60
N SER A 66 -4.21 10.11 -10.01
CA SER A 66 -3.26 10.95 -10.76
C SER A 66 -3.71 11.28 -12.17
N ALA A 67 -4.57 10.46 -12.80
CA ALA A 67 -5.14 10.76 -14.11
C ALA A 67 -6.10 11.95 -14.07
N PHE A 68 -6.89 12.08 -13.00
CA PHE A 68 -7.84 13.19 -12.82
C PHE A 68 -7.23 14.38 -12.07
N HIS A 69 -6.23 14.14 -11.23
CA HIS A 69 -5.53 15.15 -10.44
C HIS A 69 -4.01 15.00 -10.64
N PRO A 70 -3.44 15.49 -11.76
CA PRO A 70 -2.02 15.31 -12.10
C PRO A 70 -1.04 15.91 -11.09
N GLU A 71 -1.49 16.91 -10.32
CA GLU A 71 -0.71 17.54 -9.25
C GLU A 71 -0.52 16.62 -8.03
N LEU A 72 -1.27 15.52 -7.91
CA LEU A 72 -1.08 14.52 -6.86
C LEU A 72 0.13 13.63 -7.19
N PRO A 73 1.23 13.68 -6.40
CA PRO A 73 2.37 12.79 -6.61
C PRO A 73 1.96 11.34 -6.42
N HIS A 74 2.46 10.46 -7.29
CA HIS A 74 2.08 9.04 -7.33
C HIS A 74 2.16 8.37 -5.94
N GLY A 75 3.32 8.46 -5.30
CA GLY A 75 3.56 7.89 -3.97
C GLY A 75 2.69 8.50 -2.86
N ALA A 76 2.35 9.79 -2.94
CA ALA A 76 1.42 10.41 -1.99
C ALA A 76 0.01 9.83 -2.16
N GLY A 77 -0.46 9.68 -3.40
CA GLY A 77 -1.74 9.01 -3.67
C GLY A 77 -1.79 7.57 -3.14
N LEU A 78 -0.70 6.80 -3.29
CA LEU A 78 -0.59 5.46 -2.72
C LEU A 78 -0.71 5.51 -1.19
N ILE A 79 0.04 6.39 -0.52
CA ILE A 79 0.00 6.54 0.95
C ILE A 79 -1.42 6.88 1.43
N ALA A 80 -2.09 7.82 0.76
CA ALA A 80 -3.42 8.28 1.12
C ALA A 80 -4.48 7.16 1.05
N LEU A 81 -4.36 6.24 0.08
CA LEU A 81 -5.26 5.11 -0.07
C LEU A 81 -4.93 3.92 0.85
N SER A 82 -3.66 3.79 1.24
CA SER A 82 -3.09 2.56 1.79
C SER A 82 -3.84 2.05 3.03
N VAL A 83 -4.11 2.94 4.00
CA VAL A 83 -4.73 2.52 5.26
C VAL A 83 -6.13 1.96 5.04
N ALA A 84 -6.98 2.66 4.27
CA ALA A 84 -8.34 2.21 4.02
C ALA A 84 -8.36 0.93 3.17
N TYR A 85 -7.57 0.90 2.10
CA TYR A 85 -7.48 -0.25 1.20
C TYR A 85 -7.00 -1.49 1.93
N PHE A 86 -5.86 -1.41 2.64
CA PHE A 86 -5.32 -2.57 3.32
C PHE A 86 -6.13 -2.98 4.55
N SER A 87 -6.85 -2.06 5.21
CA SER A 87 -7.79 -2.44 6.29
C SER A 87 -8.93 -3.29 5.74
N PHE A 88 -9.49 -2.89 4.59
CA PHE A 88 -10.52 -3.67 3.90
C PHE A 88 -9.98 -5.05 3.48
N MET A 89 -8.80 -5.08 2.87
CA MET A 89 -8.20 -6.33 2.42
C MET A 89 -7.82 -7.25 3.58
N ALA A 90 -7.36 -6.73 4.70
CA ALA A 90 -7.06 -7.51 5.90
C ALA A 90 -8.31 -8.19 6.49
N GLU A 91 -9.48 -7.55 6.38
CA GLU A 91 -10.76 -8.18 6.76
C GLU A 91 -11.13 -9.34 5.82
N LYS A 92 -10.89 -9.20 4.51
CA LYS A 92 -11.29 -10.19 3.50
C LYS A 92 -10.30 -11.34 3.30
N CYS A 93 -9.00 -11.06 3.42
CA CYS A 93 -7.92 -12.01 3.13
C CYS A 93 -6.71 -11.79 4.07
N PRO A 94 -6.84 -12.17 5.37
CA PRO A 94 -5.92 -11.77 6.44
C PRO A 94 -4.52 -12.40 6.37
N ASP A 95 -4.40 -13.63 5.86
CA ASP A 95 -3.21 -14.47 6.04
C ASP A 95 -1.89 -13.79 5.67
N ARG A 96 -1.89 -13.03 4.56
CA ARG A 96 -0.68 -12.37 4.06
C ARG A 96 -0.28 -11.12 4.83
N PHE A 97 -1.21 -10.52 5.57
CA PHE A 97 -0.93 -9.34 6.39
C PHE A 97 -0.18 -9.71 7.68
N VAL A 98 -0.32 -10.95 8.14
CA VAL A 98 0.46 -11.51 9.26
C VAL A 98 1.96 -11.50 8.93
N ASP A 99 2.32 -11.94 7.72
CA ASP A 99 3.71 -11.93 7.25
C ASP A 99 4.27 -10.50 7.14
N LEU A 100 3.45 -9.55 6.66
CA LEU A 100 3.86 -8.16 6.57
C LEU A 100 4.06 -7.54 7.95
N ALA A 101 3.18 -7.81 8.92
CA ALA A 101 3.36 -7.35 10.30
C ALA A 101 4.69 -7.84 10.90
N LYS A 102 5.02 -9.13 10.69
CA LYS A 102 6.31 -9.70 11.12
C LYS A 102 7.49 -9.04 10.42
N ALA A 103 7.40 -8.81 9.10
CA ALA A 103 8.44 -8.13 8.33
C ALA A 103 8.66 -6.68 8.80
N MET A 104 7.62 -6.01 9.30
CA MET A 104 7.70 -4.69 9.93
C MET A 104 8.27 -4.72 11.36
N GLY A 105 8.62 -5.90 11.89
CA GLY A 105 9.23 -6.07 13.21
C GLY A 105 8.24 -6.17 14.37
N GLU A 106 6.95 -6.37 14.09
CA GLU A 106 5.93 -6.51 15.13
C GLU A 106 5.88 -7.94 15.70
N ASN A 107 5.74 -8.06 17.02
CA ASN A 107 5.53 -9.35 17.68
C ASN A 107 4.03 -9.64 17.81
N ILE A 108 3.58 -10.71 17.14
CA ILE A 108 2.15 -11.05 17.02
C ILE A 108 1.81 -12.44 17.54
N ASP A 109 2.78 -13.16 18.12
CA ASP A 109 2.64 -14.60 18.40
C ASP A 109 1.56 -14.89 19.46
N LEU A 110 1.38 -13.97 20.42
CA LEU A 110 0.41 -14.10 21.51
C LEU A 110 -0.96 -13.44 21.23
N LEU A 111 -1.16 -12.88 20.04
CA LEU A 111 -2.42 -12.23 19.69
C LEU A 111 -3.45 -13.24 19.16
N PRO A 112 -4.76 -12.99 19.33
CA PRO A 112 -5.80 -13.75 18.65
C PRO A 112 -5.64 -13.67 17.12
N GLU A 113 -5.85 -14.78 16.40
CA GLU A 113 -5.67 -14.85 14.93
C GLU A 113 -6.40 -13.71 14.18
N LYS A 114 -7.64 -13.42 14.58
CA LYS A 114 -8.47 -12.34 14.01
C LYS A 114 -7.86 -10.93 14.15
N GLU A 115 -6.92 -10.73 15.07
CA GLU A 115 -6.28 -9.43 15.34
C GLU A 115 -4.91 -9.31 14.65
N LYS A 116 -4.26 -10.44 14.33
CA LYS A 116 -2.89 -10.46 13.79
C LYS A 116 -2.76 -9.68 12.49
N ALA A 117 -3.72 -9.81 11.57
CA ALA A 117 -3.70 -9.08 10.30
C ALA A 117 -3.80 -7.56 10.47
N PHE A 118 -4.51 -7.08 11.52
CA PHE A 118 -4.67 -5.64 11.79
C PHE A 118 -3.44 -5.02 12.46
N VAL A 119 -2.51 -5.82 12.97
CA VAL A 119 -1.21 -5.32 13.46
C VAL A 119 -0.43 -4.65 12.33
N PHE A 120 -0.47 -5.21 11.12
CA PHE A 120 0.11 -4.57 9.94
C PHE A 120 -0.46 -3.16 9.71
N ILE A 121 -1.77 -2.97 9.87
CA ILE A 121 -2.40 -1.65 9.68
C ILE A 121 -1.88 -0.64 10.70
N SER A 122 -1.68 -1.08 11.95
CA SER A 122 -1.11 -0.24 13.00
C SER A 122 0.35 0.13 12.72
N ALA A 123 1.16 -0.84 12.28
CA ALA A 123 2.54 -0.64 11.89
C ALA A 123 2.67 0.28 10.66
N LEU A 124 1.79 0.11 9.66
CA LEU A 124 1.72 0.97 8.48
C LEU A 124 1.40 2.42 8.85
N LYS A 125 0.42 2.65 9.73
CA LYS A 125 0.11 4.01 10.26
C LYS A 125 1.31 4.62 10.98
N LYS A 126 2.03 3.82 11.78
CA LYS A 126 3.25 4.26 12.47
C LYS A 126 4.35 4.64 11.48
N LEU A 127 4.58 3.84 10.44
CA LEU A 127 5.54 4.15 9.38
C LEU A 127 5.17 5.46 8.66
N ILE A 128 3.93 5.61 8.23
CA ILE A 128 3.42 6.83 7.57
C ILE A 128 3.62 8.07 8.46
N LYS A 129 3.34 7.95 9.76
CA LYS A 129 3.60 9.02 10.74
C LYS A 129 5.10 9.31 10.87
N ASN A 130 5.94 8.29 10.95
CA ASN A 130 7.39 8.46 11.13
C ASN A 130 8.07 9.16 9.94
N ILE A 131 7.47 9.11 8.75
CA ILE A 131 7.93 9.84 7.56
C ILE A 131 7.22 11.21 7.39
N GLY A 132 6.41 11.64 8.36
CA GLY A 132 5.76 12.96 8.36
C GLY A 132 4.53 13.07 7.44
N MET A 133 3.91 11.96 7.05
CA MET A 133 2.83 11.93 6.06
C MET A 133 1.45 11.62 6.65
N ASN A 134 1.29 11.63 7.99
CA ASN A 134 0.02 11.30 8.66
C ASN A 134 -1.11 12.31 8.40
N ASP A 135 -0.77 13.54 8.02
CA ASP A 135 -1.75 14.60 7.75
C ASP A 135 -2.07 14.76 6.26
N LEU A 136 -1.58 13.83 5.42
CA LEU A 136 -1.87 13.80 4.00
C LEU A 136 -3.37 13.57 3.78
N LYS A 137 -3.99 14.47 3.01
CA LYS A 137 -5.40 14.38 2.61
C LYS A 137 -5.54 14.53 1.12
N LEU A 138 -6.34 13.68 0.49
CA LEU A 138 -6.68 13.79 -0.93
C LEU A 138 -7.36 15.12 -1.26
N SER A 139 -8.13 15.68 -0.32
CA SER A 139 -8.75 17.00 -0.46
C SER A 139 -7.75 18.14 -0.68
N ASN A 140 -6.51 18.01 -0.20
CA ASN A 140 -5.46 19.01 -0.42
C ASN A 140 -5.04 19.10 -1.90
N PHE A 141 -5.36 18.09 -2.70
CA PHE A 141 -5.12 18.02 -4.15
C PHE A 141 -6.40 18.26 -4.96
N GLY A 142 -7.47 18.73 -4.31
CA GLY A 142 -8.73 19.08 -4.96
C GLY A 142 -9.65 17.89 -5.27
N ILE A 143 -9.35 16.70 -4.76
CA ILE A 143 -10.21 15.51 -4.93
C ILE A 143 -11.44 15.64 -4.02
N ARG A 144 -12.62 15.47 -4.60
CA ARG A 144 -13.90 15.62 -3.88
C ARG A 144 -14.72 14.33 -3.89
N LYS A 145 -15.72 14.26 -2.99
CA LYS A 145 -16.56 13.07 -2.81
C LYS A 145 -17.41 12.75 -4.03
N GLU A 146 -17.75 13.76 -4.82
CA GLU A 146 -18.55 13.63 -6.04
C GLU A 146 -17.77 12.93 -7.16
N GLU A 147 -16.43 12.95 -7.10
CA GLU A 147 -15.55 12.36 -8.11
C GLU A 147 -15.27 10.87 -7.84
N VAL A 148 -15.63 10.36 -6.66
CA VAL A 148 -15.32 8.98 -6.25
C VAL A 148 -15.86 7.94 -7.23
N GLU A 149 -17.08 8.12 -7.73
CA GLU A 149 -17.69 7.13 -8.62
C GLU A 149 -16.95 7.05 -9.96
N ILE A 150 -16.55 8.19 -10.54
CA ILE A 150 -15.80 8.22 -11.79
C ILE A 150 -14.38 7.69 -11.61
N LEU A 151 -13.74 7.98 -10.46
CA LEU A 151 -12.43 7.44 -10.11
C LEU A 151 -12.46 5.91 -9.95
N ALA A 152 -13.49 5.37 -9.30
CA ALA A 152 -13.68 3.94 -9.12
C ALA A 152 -13.88 3.24 -10.47
N LYS A 153 -14.80 3.73 -11.30
CA LYS A 153 -15.02 3.19 -12.66
C LYS A 153 -13.74 3.25 -13.50
N ASN A 154 -13.07 4.40 -13.53
CA ASN A 154 -11.83 4.56 -14.29
C ASN A 154 -10.73 3.58 -13.85
N SER A 155 -10.55 3.36 -12.55
CA SER A 155 -9.57 2.39 -12.04
C SER A 155 -9.87 0.98 -12.56
N MET A 156 -11.13 0.55 -12.47
CA MET A 156 -11.55 -0.79 -12.91
C MET A 156 -11.51 -0.96 -14.44
N ASP A 157 -11.71 0.12 -15.20
CA ASP A 157 -11.70 0.08 -16.67
C ASP A 157 -10.28 0.10 -17.24
N THR A 158 -9.43 1.01 -16.75
CA THR A 158 -8.09 1.24 -17.33
C THR A 158 -7.07 0.17 -16.94
N MET A 159 -7.15 -0.33 -15.70
CA MET A 159 -6.25 -1.37 -15.19
C MET A 159 -7.02 -2.51 -14.50
N GLY A 160 -8.18 -2.87 -15.07
CA GLY A 160 -9.06 -3.93 -14.56
C GLY A 160 -8.41 -5.31 -14.37
N SER A 161 -7.28 -5.56 -15.02
CA SER A 161 -6.49 -6.79 -14.84
C SER A 161 -5.93 -6.93 -13.42
N LEU A 162 -5.66 -5.83 -12.71
CA LEU A 162 -5.20 -5.88 -11.32
C LEU A 162 -6.31 -6.41 -10.40
N PHE A 163 -7.52 -5.87 -10.54
CA PHE A 163 -8.71 -6.33 -9.81
C PHE A 163 -9.08 -7.79 -10.12
N LYS A 164 -9.01 -8.18 -11.40
CA LYS A 164 -9.47 -9.50 -11.87
C LYS A 164 -8.47 -10.63 -11.63
N TYR A 165 -7.18 -10.34 -11.75
CA TYR A 165 -6.15 -11.39 -11.86
C TYR A 165 -4.96 -11.20 -10.92
N SER A 166 -4.93 -10.13 -10.12
CA SER A 166 -3.79 -9.87 -9.21
C SER A 166 -4.23 -9.77 -7.75
N ASP A 167 -5.41 -9.23 -7.47
CA ASP A 167 -5.92 -9.18 -6.10
C ASP A 167 -6.22 -10.56 -5.51
N PRO A 168 -5.93 -10.78 -4.20
CA PRO A 168 -6.37 -11.97 -3.47
C PRO A 168 -7.87 -11.99 -3.17
N TYR A 169 -8.55 -10.85 -3.27
CA TYR A 169 -10.00 -10.72 -3.11
C TYR A 169 -10.56 -9.92 -4.28
N LYS A 170 -11.65 -10.41 -4.89
CA LYS A 170 -12.28 -9.77 -6.03
C LYS A 170 -13.19 -8.62 -5.57
N LEU A 171 -12.67 -7.39 -5.65
CA LEU A 171 -13.43 -6.18 -5.32
C LEU A 171 -14.56 -5.91 -6.33
N SER A 172 -15.73 -5.58 -5.79
CA SER A 172 -16.86 -4.97 -6.50
C SER A 172 -16.68 -3.46 -6.66
N LEU A 173 -17.43 -2.84 -7.58
CA LEU A 173 -17.39 -1.39 -7.77
C LEU A 173 -17.81 -0.65 -6.49
N GLU A 174 -18.82 -1.16 -5.79
CA GLU A 174 -19.33 -0.61 -4.55
C GLU A 174 -18.28 -0.63 -3.43
N GLU A 175 -17.48 -1.70 -3.35
CA GLU A 175 -16.36 -1.80 -2.41
C GLU A 175 -15.21 -0.84 -2.79
N VAL A 176 -14.90 -0.69 -4.08
CA VAL A 176 -13.90 0.31 -4.52
C VAL A 176 -14.34 1.73 -4.17
N ILE A 177 -15.63 2.04 -4.40
CA ILE A 177 -16.23 3.33 -4.02
C ILE A 177 -16.16 3.54 -2.50
N SER A 178 -16.43 2.51 -1.69
CA SER A 178 -16.39 2.63 -0.23
C SER A 178 -14.97 2.88 0.29
N ILE A 179 -13.97 2.23 -0.31
CA ILE A 179 -12.54 2.46 0.01
C ILE A 179 -12.15 3.90 -0.31
N TYR A 180 -12.48 4.43 -1.50
CA TYR A 180 -12.21 5.83 -1.82
C TYR A 180 -12.89 6.80 -0.86
N LYS A 181 -14.16 6.56 -0.53
CA LYS A 181 -14.91 7.40 0.44
C LYS A 181 -14.26 7.41 1.82
N ALA A 182 -13.66 6.29 2.24
CA ALA A 182 -12.94 6.20 3.51
C ALA A 182 -11.60 6.97 3.52
N CYS A 183 -11.10 7.39 2.35
CA CYS A 183 -9.86 8.17 2.20
C CYS A 183 -10.11 9.69 2.10
N LEU A 184 -11.37 10.14 2.11
CA LEU A 184 -11.80 11.54 1.98
C LEU A 184 -12.42 12.09 3.27
#